data_AF-A0A1M6GE85-F1
#
_entry.id   AF-A0A1M6GE85-F1
#
_cell.length_a   1.000
_cell.length_b   1.000
_cell.length_c   1.000
_cell.angle_alpha   90.00
_cell.angle_beta   90.00
_cell.angle_gamma   90.00
#
_symmetry.space_group_name_H-M   'P 1'
#
loop_
_entity.id
_entity.type
_entity.pdbx_description
1 polymer ?
#
loop_
_entity_poly.entity_id
_entity_poly.type
_entity_poly.pdbx_seq_one_letter_code
_entity_poly.pdbx_strand_id
1 'polypeptide(L)' 'MADNSLEIRTRVRMAQWQSIIKECKESGMTVAEFCEDRNISWHAYYYWLRKIREYITQ' A
#
# COMPACT_ATOMS: atom_id res chain seq x y z
N MET A 1 29.47 3.69 6.31
CA MET A 1 28.14 4.34 6.25
C MET A 1 27.20 3.33 5.63
N ALA A 2 26.43 2.62 6.44
CA ALA A 2 25.59 1.52 5.96
C ALA A 2 24.44 2.08 5.11
N ASP A 3 24.20 1.43 3.98
CA ASP A 3 23.25 1.77 2.93
C ASP A 3 21.83 1.99 3.49
N ASN A 4 21.47 3.26 3.70
CA ASN A 4 20.16 3.73 4.15
C ASN A 4 19.05 3.51 3.08
N SER A 5 19.40 2.92 1.93
CA SER A 5 18.55 2.77 0.75
C SER A 5 17.39 1.80 0.98
N LEU A 6 17.57 0.76 1.78
CA LEU A 6 16.50 -0.21 2.07
C LEU A 6 15.37 0.41 2.90
N GLU A 7 15.70 1.21 3.90
CA GLU A 7 14.71 1.95 4.69
C GLU A 7 14.00 3.01 3.87
N ILE A 8 14.74 3.78 3.07
CA ILE A 8 14.17 4.80 2.18
C ILE A 8 13.21 4.15 1.18
N ARG A 9 13.61 3.04 0.54
CA ARG A 9 12.74 2.29 -0.38
C ARG A 9 11.48 1.77 0.29
N THR A 10 11.58 1.32 1.53
CA THR A 10 10.44 0.81 2.30
C THR A 10 9.46 1.94 2.65
N ARG A 11 9.96 3.10 3.08
CA ARG A 11 9.15 4.29 3.37
C ARG A 11 8.45 4.83 2.13
N VAL A 12 9.17 4.95 1.02
CA VAL A 12 8.60 5.38 -0.28
C VAL A 12 7.49 4.44 -0.71
N ARG A 13 7.72 3.12 -0.61
CA ARG A 13 6.73 2.12 -0.97
C ARG A 13 5.50 2.17 -0.04
N MET A 14 5.69 2.36 1.26
CA MET A 14 4.56 2.57 2.19
C MET A 14 3.73 3.80 1.82
N ALA A 15 4.36 4.94 1.53
CA ALA A 15 3.65 6.15 1.11
C ALA A 15 2.84 5.95 -0.19
N GLN A 16 3.42 5.24 -1.16
CA GLN A 16 2.70 4.87 -2.39
C GLN A 16 1.46 4.01 -2.09
N TRP A 17 1.60 2.99 -1.25
CA TRP A 17 0.48 2.12 -0.90
C TRP A 17 -0.58 2.83 -0.04
N GLN A 18 -0.21 3.82 0.77
CA GLN A 18 -1.18 4.68 1.46
C GLN A 18 -2.04 5.46 0.46
N SER A 19 -1.43 6.04 -0.59
CA SER A 19 -2.18 6.72 -1.65
C SER A 19 -3.11 5.76 -2.39
N ILE A 20 -2.60 4.58 -2.80
CA ILE A 20 -3.40 3.55 -3.49
C ILE A 20 -4.61 3.13 -2.64
N ILE A 21 -4.43 2.90 -1.34
CA ILE A 21 -5.53 2.53 -0.43
C ILE A 21 -6.52 3.68 -0.25
N LYS A 22 -6.03 4.93 -0.20
CA LYS A 22 -6.89 6.13 -0.11
C LYS A 22 -7.73 6.26 -1.39
N GLU A 23 -7.10 6.13 -2.55
CA GLU A 23 -7.77 6.13 -3.85
C GLU A 23 -8.82 5.02 -3.93
N CYS A 24 -8.51 3.80 -3.50
CA CYS A 24 -9.48 2.70 -3.46
C CYS A 24 -10.72 3.05 -2.62
N LYS A 25 -10.53 3.68 -1.45
CA LYS A 25 -11.63 4.13 -0.59
C LYS A 25 -12.44 5.27 -1.20
N GLU A 26 -11.76 6.23 -1.84
CA GLU A 26 -12.40 7.38 -2.47
C GLU A 26 -13.14 6.99 -3.76
N SER A 27 -12.67 5.96 -4.46
CA SER A 27 -13.27 5.46 -5.69
C SER A 27 -14.65 4.81 -5.46
N GLY A 28 -14.98 4.45 -4.21
CA GLY A 28 -16.23 3.75 -3.87
C GLY A 28 -16.36 2.34 -4.46
N MET A 29 -15.33 1.86 -5.15
CA MET A 29 -15.25 0.53 -5.76
C MET A 29 -14.91 -0.50 -4.69
N THR A 30 -15.27 -1.76 -4.93
CA THR A 30 -14.73 -2.83 -4.08
C THR A 30 -13.22 -2.97 -4.29
N VAL A 31 -12.53 -3.50 -3.28
CA VAL A 31 -11.09 -3.81 -3.40
C VAL A 31 -10.82 -4.73 -4.60
N ALA A 32 -11.79 -5.58 -4.95
CA ALA A 32 -11.74 -6.47 -6.10
C ALA A 32 -11.58 -5.73 -7.41
N GLU A 33 -12.57 -4.87 -7.69
CA GLU A 33 -12.66 -4.13 -8.94
C GLU A 33 -11.49 -3.16 -9.05
N PHE A 34 -11.10 -2.52 -7.95
CA PHE A 34 -9.94 -1.64 -7.93
C PHE A 34 -8.62 -2.38 -8.19
N CYS A 35 -8.45 -3.59 -7.62
CA CYS A 35 -7.26 -4.40 -7.88
C CYS A 35 -7.22 -4.87 -9.34
N GLU A 36 -8.36 -5.25 -9.91
CA GLU A 36 -8.46 -5.67 -11.31
C GLU A 36 -8.18 -4.52 -12.28
N ASP A 37 -8.81 -3.36 -12.07
CA ASP A 37 -8.63 -2.13 -12.87
C ASP A 37 -7.15 -1.68 -12.91
N ARG A 38 -6.48 -1.69 -11.75
CA ARG A 38 -5.10 -1.22 -11.63
C ARG A 38 -4.03 -2.30 -11.81
N ASN A 39 -4.43 -3.52 -12.19
CA ASN A 39 -3.56 -4.67 -12.32
C ASN A 39 -2.73 -4.96 -11.03
N ILE A 40 -3.37 -4.76 -9.88
CA ILE A 40 -2.77 -4.99 -8.57
C ILE A 40 -3.16 -6.40 -8.10
N SER A 41 -2.17 -7.16 -7.60
CA SER A 41 -2.47 -8.42 -6.94
C SER A 41 -3.20 -8.16 -5.63
N TRP A 42 -4.34 -8.82 -5.46
CA TRP A 42 -5.08 -8.88 -4.19
C TRP A 42 -4.20 -9.20 -2.98
N HIS A 43 -3.28 -10.14 -3.11
CA HIS A 43 -2.35 -10.52 -2.04
C HIS A 43 -1.43 -9.35 -1.66
N ALA A 44 -0.93 -8.61 -2.65
CA ALA A 44 -0.11 -7.43 -2.41
C ALA A 44 -0.93 -6.34 -1.71
N TYR A 45 -2.17 -6.10 -2.15
CA TYR A 45 -3.05 -5.12 -1.53
C TYR A 45 -3.26 -5.39 -0.04
N TYR A 46 -3.69 -6.61 0.33
CA TYR A 46 -3.91 -6.95 1.73
C TYR A 46 -2.62 -7.02 2.55
N TYR A 47 -1.50 -7.43 1.95
CA TYR A 47 -0.20 -7.41 2.60
C TYR A 47 0.19 -5.98 3.02
N TRP A 48 0.09 -5.01 2.10
CA TRP A 48 0.42 -3.62 2.37
C TRP A 48 -0.61 -2.94 3.27
N LEU A 49 -1.89 -3.26 3.13
CA LEU A 49 -2.93 -2.78 4.03
C LEU A 49 -2.65 -3.21 5.47
N ARG A 50 -2.24 -4.46 5.72
CA ARG A 50 -1.85 -4.93 7.04
C ARG A 50 -0.64 -4.15 7.57
N LYS A 51 0.42 -4.02 6.76
CA LYS A 51 1.64 -3.28 7.15
C LYS A 51 1.37 -1.81 7.51
N ILE A 52 0.51 -1.14 6.72
CA ILE A 52 0.13 0.25 6.97
C ILE A 52 -0.70 0.37 8.26
N ARG A 53 -1.60 -0.59 8.53
CA ARG A 53 -2.36 -0.62 9.80
C ARG A 53 -1.43 -0.82 10.99
N GLU A 54 -0.48 -1.75 10.91
CA GLU A 54 0.53 -1.97 11.96
C GLU A 54 1.36 -0.69 12.21
N TYR A 55 1.73 0.03 11.16
CA TYR A 55 2.48 1.28 11.27
C TYR A 55 1.67 2.44 11.88
N ILE A 56 0.37 2.54 11.55
CA ILE A 56 -0.51 3.59 12.09
C ILE A 56 -0.94 3.30 13.53
N THR A 57 -1.07 2.03 13.91
CA THR A 57 -1.43 1.58 15.27
C THR A 57 -0.25 1.56 16.24
N GLN A 58 0.90 2.15 15.88
CA GLN A 58 2.10 2.23 16.72
C GLN A 58 2.16 3.51 17.57
#